data_AF-A0A329XP28-F1
#
_entry.id   AF-A0A329XP28-F1
#
_cell.length_a   1.000
_cell.length_b   1.000
_cell.length_c   1.000
_cell.angle_alpha   90.00
_cell.angle_beta   90.00
_cell.angle_gamma   90.00
#
_symmetry.space_group_name_H-M   'P 1'
#
loop_
_entity.id
_entity.type
_entity.pdbx_description
1 polymer ?
#
loop_
_entity_poly.entity_id
_entity_poly.type
_entity_poly.pdbx_seq_one_letter_code
_entity_poly.pdbx_strand_id
1 'polypeptide(L)'
;MAKTVDAEMIAKMREESEVTREAEYPVNTVPVRPNRSQVYSVRLTPQEREAIEAVAEAKHLPASTLVRAWILERLEAEHAA
;
A
#
# COMPACT_ATOMS: atom_id res chain seq x y z
N MET A 1 9.32 -11.54 0.01
CA MET A 1 9.11 -12.98 0.23
C MET A 1 7.73 -13.35 -0.29
N ALA A 2 7.62 -14.22 -1.28
CA ALA A 2 6.31 -14.69 -1.75
C ALA A 2 5.69 -15.54 -0.63
N LYS A 3 4.50 -15.14 -0.15
CA LYS A 3 3.70 -16.02 0.72
C LYS A 3 3.29 -17.20 -0.16
N THR A 4 3.73 -18.40 0.15
CA THR A 4 3.24 -19.63 -0.48
C THR A 4 1.78 -19.79 -0.08
N VAL A 5 0.88 -19.52 -1.02
CA VAL A 5 -0.56 -19.75 -0.86
C VAL A 5 -0.84 -21.19 -1.28
N ASP A 6 -1.62 -21.90 -0.48
CA ASP A 6 -2.01 -23.30 -0.74
C ASP A 6 -2.78 -23.43 -2.07
N ALA A 7 -2.42 -24.44 -2.87
CA ALA A 7 -3.00 -24.66 -4.19
C ALA A 7 -4.48 -25.05 -4.12
N GLU A 8 -4.88 -25.80 -3.09
CA GLU A 8 -6.28 -26.17 -2.87
C GLU A 8 -7.14 -24.94 -2.52
N MET A 9 -6.59 -24.05 -1.68
CA MET A 9 -7.21 -22.76 -1.35
C MET A 9 -7.45 -21.91 -2.60
N ILE A 10 -6.47 -21.85 -3.51
CA ILE A 10 -6.60 -21.10 -4.77
C ILE A 10 -7.72 -21.69 -5.64
N ALA A 11 -7.78 -23.02 -5.78
CA ALA A 11 -8.79 -23.69 -6.59
C ALA A 11 -10.21 -23.44 -6.03
N LYS A 12 -10.37 -23.56 -4.70
CA LYS A 12 -11.65 -23.30 -4.04
C LYS A 12 -12.11 -21.86 -4.20
N MET A 13 -11.21 -20.88 -3.99
CA MET A 13 -11.54 -19.46 -4.16
C MET A 13 -11.94 -19.12 -5.59
N ARG A 14 -11.31 -19.77 -6.58
CA ARG A 14 -11.68 -19.61 -7.99
C ARG A 14 -13.11 -20.12 -8.24
N GLU A 15 -13.43 -21.32 -7.79
CA GLU A 15 -14.77 -21.91 -7.97
C GLU A 15 -15.86 -21.04 -7.34
N GLU A 16 -15.64 -20.61 -6.09
CA GLU A 16 -16.56 -19.71 -5.38
C GLU A 16 -16.75 -18.38 -6.14
N SER A 17 -15.68 -17.84 -6.73
CA SER A 17 -15.74 -16.61 -7.55
C SER A 17 -16.53 -16.81 -8.85
N GLU A 18 -16.38 -17.93 -9.54
CA GLU A 18 -17.10 -18.19 -10.80
C GLU A 18 -18.59 -18.41 -10.54
N VAL A 19 -18.94 -19.14 -9.48
CA VAL A 19 -20.34 -19.38 -9.10
C VAL A 19 -21.05 -18.08 -8.70
N THR A 20 -20.32 -17.16 -8.06
CA THR A 20 -20.90 -15.90 -7.54
C THR A 20 -20.78 -14.72 -8.50
N ARG A 21 -20.27 -14.92 -9.73
CA ARG A 21 -19.95 -13.83 -10.68
C ARG A 21 -21.11 -12.89 -10.97
N GLU A 22 -22.31 -13.44 -11.14
CA GLU A 22 -23.53 -12.67 -11.46
C GLU A 22 -24.42 -12.44 -10.23
N ALA A 23 -23.97 -12.86 -9.03
CA ALA A 23 -24.75 -12.71 -7.81
C ALA A 23 -24.84 -11.23 -7.41
N GLU A 24 -26.01 -10.83 -6.91
CA GLU A 24 -26.17 -9.48 -6.37
C GLU A 24 -25.30 -9.30 -5.12
N TYR A 25 -24.71 -8.10 -4.98
CA TYR A 25 -24.04 -7.72 -3.75
C TYR A 25 -25.05 -7.64 -2.59
N PRO A 26 -24.65 -7.97 -1.35
CA PRO A 26 -25.51 -7.81 -0.18
C PRO A 26 -26.11 -6.40 -0.08
N VAL A 27 -27.36 -6.31 0.40
CA VAL A 27 -28.22 -5.09 0.42
C VAL A 27 -27.55 -3.86 1.07
N ASN A 28 -26.55 -4.04 1.93
CA ASN A 28 -25.83 -2.95 2.62
C ASN A 28 -24.38 -2.77 2.14
N THR A 29 -24.04 -3.26 0.94
CA THR A 29 -22.70 -3.10 0.38
C THR A 29 -22.47 -1.66 -0.03
N VAL A 30 -21.62 -0.95 0.69
CA VAL A 30 -21.18 0.39 0.34
C VAL A 30 -19.88 0.29 -0.47
N PRO A 31 -19.87 0.67 -1.77
CA PRO A 31 -18.64 0.71 -2.53
C PRO A 31 -17.73 1.81 -1.96
N VAL A 32 -16.56 1.43 -1.44
CA VAL A 32 -15.54 2.36 -0.95
C VAL A 32 -14.35 2.35 -1.91
N ARG A 33 -13.79 3.53 -2.18
CA ARG A 33 -12.46 3.67 -2.81
C ARG A 33 -11.48 4.16 -1.73
N PRO A 34 -10.87 3.25 -0.95
CA PRO A 34 -10.05 3.64 0.21
C PRO A 34 -8.78 4.42 -0.16
N ASN A 35 -8.34 4.33 -1.43
CA ASN A 35 -7.08 4.91 -1.89
C ASN A 35 -7.24 6.27 -2.59
N ARG A 36 -8.22 7.11 -2.23
CA ARG A 36 -8.29 8.51 -2.71
C ARG A 36 -7.31 9.43 -1.96
N SER A 37 -6.04 9.02 -1.84
CA SER A 37 -4.99 9.89 -1.31
C SER A 37 -4.55 10.90 -2.36
N GLN A 38 -4.30 12.15 -1.97
CA GLN A 38 -3.58 13.08 -2.84
C GLN A 38 -2.14 12.61 -3.02
N VAL A 39 -1.66 12.60 -4.26
CA VAL A 39 -0.29 12.22 -4.59
C VAL A 39 0.59 13.47 -4.54
N TYR A 40 1.63 13.42 -3.70
CA TYR A 40 2.65 14.47 -3.64
C TYR A 40 3.87 14.05 -4.46
N SER A 41 4.04 14.64 -5.65
CA SER A 41 5.13 14.32 -6.57
C SER A 41 6.36 15.19 -6.27
N VAL A 42 7.44 14.56 -5.82
CA VAL A 42 8.73 15.22 -5.55
C VAL A 42 9.73 14.84 -6.64
N ARG A 43 10.50 15.82 -7.12
CA ARG A 43 11.61 15.57 -8.04
C ARG A 43 12.85 15.23 -7.22
N LEU A 44 13.35 14.03 -7.41
CA LEU A 44 14.59 13.54 -6.81
C LEU A 44 15.58 13.23 -7.91
N THR A 45 16.85 13.50 -7.66
CA THR A 45 17.95 12.94 -8.44
C THR A 45 18.01 11.41 -8.24
N PRO A 46 18.63 10.67 -9.17
CA PRO A 46 18.83 9.23 -9.00
C PRO A 46 19.53 8.87 -7.69
N GLN A 47 20.54 9.65 -7.30
CA GLN A 47 21.34 9.44 -6.09
C GLN A 47 20.50 9.62 -4.81
N GLU A 48 19.67 10.67 -4.76
CA GLU A 48 18.76 10.89 -3.62
C GLU A 48 17.74 9.76 -3.49
N ARG A 49 17.20 9.29 -4.61
CA ARG A 49 16.27 8.15 -4.61
C ARG A 49 16.94 6.86 -4.12
N GLU A 50 18.16 6.58 -4.57
CA GLU A 50 18.93 5.41 -4.13
C GLU A 50 19.25 5.46 -2.63
N ALA A 51 19.61 6.64 -2.12
CA ALA A 51 19.86 6.82 -0.69
C ALA A 51 18.60 6.54 0.15
N ILE A 52 17.43 7.02 -0.30
CA ILE A 52 16.15 6.75 0.36
C ILE A 52 15.84 5.24 0.34
N GLU A 53 16.01 4.60 -0.80
CA GLU A 53 15.73 3.16 -0.96
C GLU A 53 16.61 2.31 -0.05
N ALA A 54 17.91 2.62 0.04
CA ALA A 54 18.84 1.91 0.92
C ALA A 54 18.44 2.02 2.40
N VAL A 55 18.00 3.20 2.85
CA VAL A 55 17.53 3.39 4.22
C VAL A 55 16.21 2.66 4.46
N ALA A 56 15.31 2.66 3.48
CA ALA A 56 14.03 1.97 3.55
C ALA A 56 14.21 0.45 3.64
N GLU A 57 15.12 -0.10 2.83
CA GLU A 57 15.49 -1.51 2.84
C GLU A 57 16.08 -1.93 4.19
N ALA A 58 17.04 -1.15 4.72
CA ALA A 58 17.63 -1.40 6.04
C ALA A 58 16.60 -1.38 7.18
N LYS A 59 15.51 -0.62 7.01
CA LYS A 59 14.40 -0.55 7.97
C LYS A 59 13.26 -1.54 7.67
N HIS A 60 13.37 -2.34 6.61
CA HIS A 60 12.31 -3.23 6.11
C HIS A 60 10.98 -2.52 5.85
N LEU A 61 11.05 -1.29 5.32
CA LEU A 61 9.89 -0.48 4.98
C LEU A 61 9.88 -0.17 3.48
N PRO A 62 8.70 -0.02 2.85
CA PRO A 62 8.64 0.58 1.52
C PRO A 62 9.14 2.03 1.55
N ALA A 63 9.90 2.46 0.55
CA ALA A 63 10.42 3.83 0.47
C ALA A 63 9.32 4.90 0.58
N SER A 64 8.15 4.66 -0.01
CA SER A 64 6.99 5.56 0.09
C SER A 64 6.47 5.71 1.53
N THR A 65 6.56 4.65 2.33
CA THR A 65 6.15 4.66 3.74
C THR A 65 7.17 5.43 4.58
N LEU A 66 8.47 5.20 4.33
CA LEU A 66 9.55 5.92 5.00
C LEU A 66 9.47 7.42 4.74
N VAL A 67 9.38 7.83 3.46
CA VAL A 67 9.32 9.25 3.08
C VAL A 67 8.10 9.92 3.69
N ARG A 68 6.94 9.24 3.68
CA ARG A 68 5.73 9.76 4.33
C ARG A 68 5.94 9.98 5.84
N ALA A 69 6.57 9.04 6.52
CA ALA A 69 6.86 9.17 7.96
C ALA A 69 7.75 10.38 8.24
N TRP A 70 8.85 10.53 7.49
CA TRP A 70 9.75 11.68 7.64
C TRP A 70 9.07 13.04 7.40
N ILE A 71 8.17 13.14 6.43
CA ILE A 71 7.41 14.38 6.18
C ILE A 71 6.53 14.72 7.39
N LEU A 72 5.85 13.73 7.97
CA LEU A 72 4.97 13.94 9.13
C LEU A 72 5.76 14.27 10.40
N GLU A 73 6.87 13.57 10.64
CA GLU A 73 7.78 13.86 11.76
C GLU A 73 8.32 15.30 11.68
N ARG A 74 8.72 15.76 10.48
CA ARG A 74 9.18 17.14 10.30
C ARG A 74 8.05 18.15 10.52
N LEU A 75 6.84 17.86 10.07
CA LEU A 75 5.68 18.72 10.26
C LEU A 75 5.34 18.87 11.75
N GLU A 76 5.34 17.78 12.50
CA GLU A 76 5.14 17.82 13.96
C GLU A 76 6.20 18.68 14.66
N ALA A 77 7.46 18.55 14.25
CA ALA A 77 8.54 19.36 14.80
C ALA A 77 8.37 20.87 14.53
N GLU A 78 7.83 21.27 13.37
CA GLU A 78 7.52 22.69 13.08
C GLU A 78 6.34 23.22 13.89
N HIS A 79 5.36 22.38 14.21
CA HIS A 79 4.22 22.78 15.04
C HIS A 79 4.58 22.94 16.52
N ALA A 80 5.65 22.28 16.97
CA ALA A 80 6.14 22.35 18.33
C ALA A 80 7.14 23.50 18.59
N ALA A 81 7.59 24.19 17.54
CA ALA A 81 8.52 25.32 17.59
C ALA A 81 7.77 26.67 17.72
#